data_AF-A0A0P1B0E6-F1
#
_entry.id   AF-A0A0P1B0E6-F1
#
_cell.length_a   1.000
_cell.length_b   1.000
_cell.length_c   1.000
_cell.angle_alpha   90.00
_cell.angle_beta   90.00
_cell.angle_gamma   90.00
#
_symmetry.space_group_name_H-M   'P 1'
#
loop_
_entity.id
_entity.type
_entity.pdbx_description
1 polymer ?
#
loop_
_entity_poly.entity_id
_entity_poly.type
_entity_poly.pdbx_seq_one_letter_code
_entity_poly.pdbx_strand_id
1 'polypeptide(L)'
;MVDQEETLLSYGSPRRGFSTSVHSCVDDALLLKEGERDPMSLLAYYRQRCEDFHLEREQTLEHLAQIEVSKGKMHELKWELKTKNEEISELEASLKTVNDEVFQLKSDLIDLQAECESRKLKEQDDLVKIQHLLALTQPITEQVTFFRDCRPSSRTTYPSAIPKTYPYPSTMHIGSEEMLQIEKEHQSGFVVRGNAPSLKNMIKSIPPNKVLRTIYMPSEQTAALTATIESLQSQLKSHRQLTEARIQSLLDDFAKEKAKMLLHQQQIEEKSIQLEKQVEKTTQILTQTTKDYLVLRHKSQEAERLAHEEIFQVNQTCETLTLEKTKLTEKVREEAHALRVVAQAESTQTVLRKQALSRERDLHILKEQYAAMQAACTKRIQDLQIRLTNLRNRYRNLDQRRAMEMEGFTRDLAGLKRHLQKLEVILYGRGLTAQERQVLRYDENYALTSNELSEEIAALQRRLMDLSADLAEA
;
A
#
# COMPACT_ATOMS: atom_id res chain seq x y z
N MET A 1 -16.85 33.66 40.52
CA MET A 1 -17.05 33.58 39.05
C MET A 1 -15.72 33.23 38.40
N VAL A 2 -15.18 32.05 38.71
CA VAL A 2 -13.84 31.62 38.23
C VAL A 2 -13.87 30.25 37.53
N ASP A 3 -14.97 29.50 37.54
CA ASP A 3 -14.91 28.07 37.17
C ASP A 3 -15.57 27.74 35.81
N GLN A 4 -15.28 28.49 34.74
CA GLN A 4 -15.78 28.14 33.40
C GLN A 4 -14.74 28.13 32.27
N GLU A 5 -13.50 28.54 32.49
CA GLU A 5 -12.49 28.58 31.42
C GLU A 5 -11.62 27.31 31.29
N GLU A 6 -11.60 26.42 32.29
CA GLU A 6 -10.75 25.21 32.25
C GLU A 6 -11.33 24.03 31.44
N THR A 7 -12.58 24.10 30.96
CA THR A 7 -13.23 22.97 30.28
C THR A 7 -13.08 22.97 28.75
N LEU A 8 -12.47 23.99 28.15
CA LEU A 8 -12.41 24.14 26.68
C LEU A 8 -11.06 23.80 26.03
N LEU A 9 -10.05 23.37 26.80
CA LEU A 9 -8.69 23.09 26.29
C LEU A 9 -8.23 21.63 26.46
N SER A 10 -9.15 20.66 26.51
CA SER A 10 -8.82 19.23 26.44
C SER A 10 -9.29 18.58 25.14
N TYR A 11 -8.97 19.18 24.00
CA TYR A 11 -9.01 18.50 22.70
C TYR A 11 -7.60 18.01 22.36
N GLY A 12 -7.26 16.79 22.79
CA GLY A 12 -5.98 16.18 22.41
C GLY A 12 -5.32 15.33 23.49
N SER A 13 -6.01 14.30 23.95
CA SER A 13 -5.34 13.06 24.35
C SER A 13 -6.20 11.91 23.88
N PRO A 14 -5.67 10.97 23.08
CA PRO A 14 -6.36 9.73 22.82
C PRO A 14 -6.63 9.12 24.20
N ARG A 15 -7.91 9.02 24.58
CA ARG A 15 -8.29 8.19 25.71
C ARG A 15 -7.78 6.78 25.40
N ARG A 16 -6.64 6.41 25.98
CA ARG A 16 -6.32 5.03 26.32
C ARG A 16 -7.51 4.55 27.16
N GLY A 17 -8.45 3.87 26.51
CA GLY A 17 -9.76 3.58 27.07
C GLY A 17 -10.70 2.89 26.10
N PHE A 18 -10.52 3.03 24.78
CA PHE A 18 -11.11 2.12 23.79
C PHE A 18 -10.22 0.89 23.57
N SER A 19 -9.84 0.23 24.66
CA SER A 19 -9.36 -1.15 24.67
C SER A 19 -9.33 -1.62 26.12
N THR A 20 -10.50 -1.65 26.75
CA THR A 20 -10.76 -2.75 27.67
C THR A 20 -11.74 -3.64 26.92
N SER A 21 -11.19 -4.57 26.17
CA SER A 21 -11.86 -5.77 25.74
C SER A 21 -12.28 -6.56 26.99
N VAL A 22 -13.28 -6.07 27.73
CA VAL A 22 -13.91 -6.83 28.83
C VAL A 22 -14.70 -8.03 28.28
N HIS A 23 -14.73 -8.21 26.95
CA HIS A 23 -15.23 -9.40 26.28
C HIS A 23 -14.18 -10.12 25.41
N SER A 24 -12.86 -9.89 25.60
CA SER A 24 -11.84 -10.81 25.06
C SER A 24 -11.39 -11.87 26.07
N CYS A 25 -12.05 -11.98 27.22
CA CYS A 25 -11.99 -13.17 28.06
C CYS A 25 -13.26 -13.99 27.84
N VAL A 26 -13.52 -14.36 26.59
CA VAL A 26 -14.36 -15.54 26.36
C VAL A 26 -13.46 -16.69 26.73
N ASP A 27 -13.82 -17.36 27.82
CA ASP A 27 -13.13 -18.53 28.34
C ASP A 27 -12.73 -19.49 27.21
N ASP A 28 -11.43 -19.55 26.88
CA ASP A 28 -10.87 -20.60 26.00
C ASP A 28 -11.19 -22.00 26.55
N ALA A 29 -11.58 -22.10 27.83
CA ALA A 29 -12.07 -23.31 28.47
C ALA A 29 -13.53 -23.70 28.12
N LEU A 30 -14.36 -22.77 27.62
CA LEU A 30 -15.74 -23.06 27.19
C LEU A 30 -15.82 -23.53 25.73
N LEU A 31 -14.91 -23.08 24.86
CA LEU A 31 -14.83 -23.54 23.46
C LEU A 31 -14.40 -25.01 23.34
N LEU A 32 -13.69 -25.55 24.34
CA LEU A 32 -13.33 -26.97 24.38
C LEU A 32 -14.48 -27.90 24.80
N LYS A 33 -15.57 -27.36 25.37
CA LYS A 33 -16.77 -28.14 25.72
C LYS A 33 -17.87 -28.08 24.68
N GLU A 34 -17.75 -27.23 23.66
CA GLU A 34 -18.73 -27.10 22.57
C GLU A 34 -18.30 -27.79 21.27
N GLY A 35 -17.27 -28.64 21.31
CA GLY A 35 -16.87 -29.50 20.18
C GLY A 35 -17.92 -30.54 19.76
N GLU A 36 -19.08 -30.59 20.43
CA GLU A 36 -20.21 -31.48 20.12
C GLU A 36 -21.48 -30.73 19.64
N ARG A 37 -21.46 -29.40 19.49
CA ARG A 37 -22.64 -28.67 18.94
C ARG A 37 -22.45 -28.36 17.45
N ASP A 38 -23.52 -28.62 16.69
CA ASP A 38 -23.56 -28.51 15.23
C ASP A 38 -22.85 -27.24 14.70
N PRO A 39 -22.03 -27.35 13.64
CA PRO A 39 -21.29 -26.22 13.07
C PRO A 39 -22.19 -25.06 12.65
N MET A 40 -23.46 -25.35 12.34
CA MET A 40 -24.48 -24.35 12.03
C MET A 40 -24.87 -23.48 13.22
N SER A 41 -24.88 -24.03 14.45
CA SER A 41 -25.20 -23.27 15.66
C SER A 41 -24.08 -22.29 16.02
N LEU A 42 -22.82 -22.70 15.82
CA LEU A 42 -21.68 -21.82 16.04
C LEU A 42 -21.64 -20.67 15.02
N LEU A 43 -21.93 -20.96 13.75
CA LEU A 43 -22.05 -19.93 12.72
C LEU A 43 -23.21 -18.97 12.99
N ALA A 44 -24.34 -19.46 13.50
CA ALA A 44 -25.47 -18.61 13.89
C ALA A 44 -25.09 -17.68 15.06
N TYR A 45 -24.36 -18.19 16.07
CA TYR A 45 -23.85 -17.37 17.18
C TYR A 45 -22.93 -16.25 16.71
N TYR A 46 -21.95 -16.55 15.84
CA TYR A 46 -21.06 -15.50 15.33
C TYR A 46 -21.78 -14.49 14.43
N ARG A 47 -22.79 -14.91 13.65
CA ARG A 47 -23.63 -13.98 12.88
C ARG A 47 -24.42 -13.04 13.78
N GLN A 48 -25.09 -13.57 14.79
CA GLN A 48 -25.80 -12.77 15.78
C GLN A 48 -24.85 -11.82 16.51
N ARG A 49 -23.65 -12.29 16.89
CA ARG A 49 -22.64 -11.45 17.54
C ARG A 49 -22.18 -10.31 16.64
N CYS A 50 -22.01 -10.57 15.33
CA CYS A 50 -21.71 -9.52 14.36
C CYS A 50 -22.87 -8.51 14.24
N GLU A 51 -24.12 -8.98 14.22
CA GLU A 51 -25.31 -8.11 14.20
C GLU A 51 -25.40 -7.23 15.45
N ASP A 52 -25.14 -7.79 16.64
CA ASP A 52 -25.08 -7.02 17.89
C ASP A 52 -23.99 -5.94 17.83
N PHE A 53 -22.80 -6.26 17.32
CA PHE A 53 -21.73 -5.29 17.12
C PHE A 53 -22.10 -4.21 16.08
N HIS A 54 -22.85 -4.57 15.05
CA HIS A 54 -23.35 -3.61 14.07
C HIS A 54 -24.35 -2.65 14.71
N LEU A 55 -25.29 -3.15 15.52
CA LEU A 55 -26.25 -2.32 16.26
C LEU A 55 -25.58 -1.41 17.28
N GLU A 56 -24.66 -1.94 18.08
CA GLU A 56 -23.86 -1.14 19.02
C GLU A 56 -23.10 -0.03 18.28
N ARG A 57 -22.49 -0.37 17.14
CA ARG A 57 -21.79 0.61 16.31
C ARG A 57 -22.74 1.68 15.77
N GLU A 58 -23.90 1.30 15.25
CA GLU A 58 -24.90 2.26 14.76
C GLU A 58 -25.39 3.20 15.87
N GLN A 59 -25.70 2.67 17.06
CA GLN A 59 -26.07 3.49 18.22
C GLN A 59 -24.96 4.46 18.63
N THR A 60 -23.70 4.02 18.63
CA THR A 60 -22.57 4.91 18.91
C THR A 60 -22.40 5.98 17.85
N LEU A 61 -22.63 5.67 16.57
CA LEU A 61 -22.59 6.63 15.49
C LEU A 61 -23.73 7.64 15.59
N GLU A 62 -24.94 7.21 15.97
CA GLU A 62 -26.07 8.11 16.21
C GLU A 62 -25.80 9.04 17.39
N HIS A 63 -25.24 8.53 18.48
CA HIS A 63 -24.88 9.36 19.64
C HIS A 63 -23.76 10.36 19.28
N LEU A 64 -22.77 9.93 18.50
CA LEU A 64 -21.73 10.83 17.97
C LEU A 64 -22.34 11.90 17.07
N ALA A 65 -23.27 11.54 16.17
CA ALA A 65 -23.96 12.50 15.31
C ALA A 65 -24.81 13.52 16.11
N GLN A 66 -25.36 13.14 17.26
CA GLN A 66 -26.06 14.05 18.17
C GLN A 66 -25.11 15.01 18.90
N ILE A 67 -23.92 14.54 19.29
CA ILE A 67 -22.89 15.35 19.96
C ILE A 67 -22.12 16.23 18.97
N GLU A 68 -22.00 15.80 17.72
CA GLU A 68 -21.37 16.56 16.64
C GLU A 68 -22.21 17.82 16.35
N VAL A 69 -21.91 18.89 17.08
CA VAL A 69 -22.31 20.25 16.69
C VAL A 69 -21.78 20.45 15.28
N SER A 70 -22.69 20.68 14.34
CA SER A 70 -22.31 20.86 12.94
C SER A 70 -21.23 21.94 12.86
N LYS A 71 -20.20 21.70 12.03
CA LYS A 71 -19.13 22.68 11.82
C LYS A 71 -19.69 24.06 11.46
N GLY A 72 -20.86 24.10 10.81
CA GLY A 72 -21.65 25.30 10.55
C GLY A 72 -22.10 26.02 11.82
N LYS A 73 -22.76 25.35 12.76
CA LYS A 73 -23.19 25.93 14.05
C LYS A 73 -22.00 26.43 14.88
N MET A 74 -20.88 25.72 14.87
CA MET A 74 -19.65 26.17 15.54
C MET A 74 -19.10 27.46 14.91
N HIS A 75 -19.08 27.53 13.57
CA HIS A 75 -18.65 28.73 12.86
C HIS A 75 -19.59 29.91 13.11
N GLU A 76 -20.91 29.67 13.09
CA GLU A 76 -21.95 30.65 13.41
C GLU A 76 -21.74 31.23 14.81
N LEU A 77 -21.66 30.38 15.84
CA LEU A 77 -21.39 30.83 17.22
C LEU A 77 -20.06 31.59 17.36
N LYS A 78 -19.01 31.16 16.66
CA LYS A 78 -17.73 31.89 16.65
C LYS A 78 -17.86 33.26 16.00
N TRP A 79 -18.64 33.35 14.93
CA TRP A 79 -18.87 34.60 14.22
C TRP A 79 -19.72 35.55 15.07
N GLU A 80 -20.76 35.05 15.73
CA GLU A 80 -21.55 35.79 16.71
C GLU A 80 -20.70 36.28 17.88
N LEU A 81 -19.83 35.44 18.45
CA LEU A 81 -18.90 35.90 19.50
C LEU A 81 -17.96 36.99 19.00
N LYS A 82 -17.51 36.90 17.75
CA LYS A 82 -16.65 37.93 17.16
C LYS A 82 -17.41 39.25 16.99
N THR A 83 -18.63 39.23 16.43
CA THR A 83 -19.45 40.44 16.28
C THR A 83 -19.80 41.02 17.65
N LYS A 84 -20.13 40.19 18.64
CA LYS A 84 -20.35 40.66 20.02
C LYS A 84 -19.09 41.28 20.65
N ASN A 85 -17.91 40.74 20.39
CA ASN A 85 -16.67 41.35 20.87
C ASN A 85 -16.35 42.68 20.16
N GLU A 86 -16.67 42.80 18.88
CA GLU A 86 -16.58 44.06 18.13
C GLU A 86 -17.57 45.10 18.70
N GLU A 87 -18.84 44.71 18.90
CA GLU A 87 -19.86 45.54 19.58
C GLU A 87 -19.40 45.99 20.97
N ILE A 88 -18.85 45.08 21.78
CA ILE A 88 -18.31 45.43 23.11
C ILE A 88 -17.16 46.43 22.98
N SER A 89 -16.27 46.28 22.00
CA SER A 89 -15.15 47.20 21.78
C SER A 89 -15.63 48.60 21.35
N GLU A 90 -16.65 48.67 20.50
CA GLU A 90 -17.32 49.92 20.12
C GLU A 90 -18.02 50.57 21.32
N LEU A 91 -18.71 49.77 22.14
CA LEU A 91 -19.34 50.25 23.37
C LEU A 91 -18.29 50.75 24.38
N GLU A 92 -17.18 50.05 24.56
CA GLU A 92 -16.06 50.51 25.40
C GLU A 92 -15.49 51.84 24.89
N ALA A 93 -15.35 52.02 23.57
CA ALA A 93 -14.91 53.28 22.98
C ALA A 93 -15.93 54.41 23.21
N SER A 94 -17.22 54.15 22.99
CA SER A 94 -18.29 55.13 23.24
C SER A 94 -18.40 55.51 24.72
N LEU A 95 -18.16 54.57 25.63
CA LEU A 95 -18.12 54.83 27.06
C LEU A 95 -16.95 55.74 27.42
N LYS A 96 -15.78 55.54 26.79
CA LYS A 96 -14.62 56.44 26.97
C LYS A 96 -14.92 57.85 26.49
N THR A 97 -15.52 58.02 25.31
CA THR A 97 -15.87 59.37 24.80
C THR A 97 -16.90 60.06 25.68
N VAL A 98 -17.95 59.33 26.12
CA VAL A 98 -18.95 59.89 27.05
C VAL A 98 -18.32 60.25 28.39
N ASN A 99 -17.39 59.45 28.92
CA ASN A 99 -16.68 59.79 30.15
C ASN A 99 -15.86 61.08 29.98
N ASP A 100 -15.17 61.25 28.84
CA ASP A 100 -14.44 62.48 28.54
C ASP A 100 -15.38 63.70 28.48
N GLU A 101 -16.53 63.57 27.81
CA GLU A 101 -17.57 64.61 27.78
C GLU A 101 -18.10 64.94 29.18
N VAL A 102 -18.35 63.93 30.02
CA VAL A 102 -18.78 64.13 31.41
C VAL A 102 -17.71 64.89 32.21
N PHE A 103 -16.43 64.64 31.98
CA PHE A 103 -15.35 65.41 32.63
C PHE A 103 -15.30 66.85 32.13
N GLN A 104 -15.51 67.10 30.83
CA GLN A 104 -15.61 68.46 30.30
C GLN A 104 -16.79 69.21 30.90
N LEU A 105 -17.99 68.62 30.90
CA LEU A 105 -19.19 69.22 31.48
C LEU A 105 -19.03 69.50 32.99
N LYS A 106 -18.31 68.64 33.72
CA LYS A 106 -17.98 68.88 35.13
C LYS A 106 -17.02 70.06 35.29
N SER A 107 -16.06 70.25 34.39
CA SER A 107 -15.19 71.43 34.38
C SER A 107 -16.01 72.70 34.13
N ASP A 108 -16.82 72.70 33.07
CA ASP A 108 -17.68 73.83 32.70
C ASP A 108 -18.66 74.20 33.84
N LEU A 109 -19.19 73.19 34.55
CA LEU A 109 -20.06 73.41 35.71
C LEU A 109 -19.32 74.11 36.85
N ILE A 110 -18.06 73.75 37.11
CA ILE A 110 -17.23 74.42 38.13
C ILE A 110 -16.95 75.87 37.69
N ASP A 111 -16.66 76.09 36.41
CA ASP A 111 -16.43 77.44 35.86
C ASP A 111 -17.69 78.32 35.96
N LEU A 112 -18.86 77.80 35.58
CA LEU A 112 -20.14 78.51 35.74
C LEU A 112 -20.47 78.78 37.21
N GLN A 113 -20.17 77.83 38.11
CA GLN A 113 -20.32 78.04 39.54
C GLN A 113 -19.40 79.15 40.05
N ALA A 114 -18.16 79.21 39.55
CA ALA A 114 -17.21 80.27 39.86
C ALA A 114 -17.70 81.64 39.39
N GLU A 115 -18.25 81.73 38.18
CA GLU A 115 -18.87 82.96 37.69
C GLU A 115 -20.08 83.38 38.52
N CYS A 116 -20.91 82.42 38.94
CA CYS A 116 -22.06 82.68 39.81
C CYS A 116 -21.62 83.24 41.16
N GLU A 117 -20.57 82.68 41.77
CA GLU A 117 -20.00 83.19 43.02
C GLU A 117 -19.41 84.58 42.86
N SER A 118 -18.69 84.84 41.76
CA SER A 118 -18.14 86.15 41.42
C SER A 118 -19.24 87.21 41.23
N ARG A 119 -20.33 86.87 40.53
CA ARG A 119 -21.50 87.75 40.38
C ARG A 119 -22.17 88.03 41.73
N LYS A 120 -22.35 87.02 42.58
CA LYS A 120 -22.90 87.19 43.93
C LYS A 120 -22.05 88.10 44.81
N LEU A 121 -20.72 88.00 44.73
CA LEU A 121 -19.81 88.90 45.44
C LEU A 121 -19.95 90.34 44.95
N LYS A 122 -20.03 90.56 43.63
CA LYS A 122 -20.28 91.91 43.06
C LYS A 122 -21.63 92.47 43.50
N GLU A 123 -22.68 91.65 43.50
CA GLU A 123 -24.00 92.05 44.00
C GLU A 123 -23.94 92.48 45.46
N GLN A 124 -23.21 91.75 46.31
CA GLN A 124 -23.00 92.14 47.71
C GLN A 124 -22.23 93.46 47.84
N ASP A 125 -21.16 93.65 47.07
CA ASP A 125 -20.40 94.90 47.05
C ASP A 125 -21.28 96.08 46.60
N ASP A 126 -22.12 95.88 45.59
CA ASP A 126 -23.03 96.91 45.07
C ASP A 126 -24.15 97.23 46.06
N LEU A 127 -24.69 96.23 46.76
CA LEU A 127 -25.65 96.45 47.86
C LEU A 127 -25.03 97.30 48.98
N VAL A 128 -23.79 97.03 49.36
CA VAL A 128 -23.06 97.83 50.36
C VAL A 128 -22.81 99.26 49.86
N LYS A 129 -22.38 99.44 48.60
CA LYS A 129 -22.22 100.78 47.99
C LYS A 129 -23.53 101.56 47.97
N ILE A 130 -24.64 100.92 47.61
CA ILE A 130 -25.97 101.54 47.63
C ILE A 130 -26.34 101.95 49.04
N GLN A 131 -26.15 101.09 50.05
CA GLN A 131 -26.40 101.41 51.45
C GLN A 131 -25.53 102.59 51.94
N HIS A 132 -24.26 102.64 51.56
CA HIS A 132 -23.36 103.74 51.88
C HIS A 132 -23.83 105.06 51.25
N LEU A 133 -24.21 105.06 49.97
CA LEU A 133 -24.75 106.23 49.28
C LEU A 133 -26.10 106.68 49.88
N LEU A 134 -26.96 105.73 50.26
CA LEU A 134 -28.19 106.02 50.99
C LEU A 134 -27.91 106.65 52.35
N ALA A 135 -26.92 106.17 53.09
CA ALA A 135 -26.52 106.76 54.38
C ALA A 135 -26.01 108.21 54.23
N LEU A 136 -25.27 108.50 53.16
CA LEU A 136 -24.79 109.87 52.85
C LEU A 136 -25.89 110.83 52.39
N THR A 137 -26.93 110.31 51.74
CA THR A 137 -28.03 111.12 51.16
C THR A 137 -29.23 111.27 52.09
N GLN A 138 -29.24 110.59 53.23
CA GLN A 138 -30.24 110.82 54.27
C GLN A 138 -30.14 112.29 54.75
N PRO A 139 -31.21 113.09 54.65
CA PRO A 139 -31.19 114.45 55.15
C PRO A 139 -30.91 114.41 56.65
N ILE A 140 -29.89 115.17 57.10
CA ILE A 140 -29.64 115.40 58.51
C ILE A 140 -30.88 116.12 59.04
N THR A 141 -31.80 115.37 59.64
CA THR A 141 -32.96 115.93 60.32
C THR A 141 -32.45 116.55 61.62
N GLU A 142 -31.98 117.80 61.54
CA GLU A 142 -31.97 118.64 62.74
C GLU A 142 -33.41 118.71 63.23
N GLN A 143 -33.69 118.14 64.40
CA GLN A 143 -34.99 118.25 65.04
C GLN A 143 -35.23 119.70 65.48
N VAL A 144 -35.71 120.54 64.58
CA VAL A 144 -36.25 121.86 64.93
C VAL A 144 -37.67 121.66 65.44
N THR A 145 -37.81 121.48 66.76
CA THR A 145 -39.11 121.40 67.44
C THR A 145 -39.75 122.79 67.48
N PHE A 146 -40.72 123.05 66.60
CA PHE A 146 -41.60 124.23 66.72
C PHE A 146 -42.69 123.97 67.77
N PHE A 147 -42.64 124.70 68.88
CA PHE A 147 -43.73 124.75 69.87
C PHE A 147 -44.93 125.48 69.27
N ARG A 148 -46.11 124.84 69.33
CA ARG A 148 -47.36 125.35 68.77
C ARG A 148 -48.06 126.22 69.82
N ASP A 149 -47.94 127.54 69.69
CA ASP A 149 -48.60 128.51 70.57
C ASP A 149 -50.13 128.52 70.36
N CYS A 150 -50.87 128.28 71.45
CA CYS A 150 -52.33 128.28 71.49
C CYS A 150 -52.86 129.64 72.00
N ARG A 151 -53.34 130.52 71.10
CA ARG A 151 -54.29 131.60 71.44
C ARG A 151 -55.35 131.78 70.32
N PRO A 152 -56.59 132.18 70.67
CA PRO A 152 -57.77 131.91 69.84
C PRO A 152 -58.20 133.08 68.94
N SER A 153 -58.89 132.71 67.85
CA SER A 153 -59.79 133.50 67.00
C SER A 153 -59.33 134.89 66.53
N SER A 154 -58.83 134.97 65.29
CA SER A 154 -59.24 136.02 64.37
C SER A 154 -59.22 135.50 62.93
N ARG A 155 -60.37 135.65 62.28
CA ARG A 155 -60.65 135.22 60.91
C ARG A 155 -60.31 136.39 60.00
N THR A 156 -59.32 136.24 59.11
CA THR A 156 -59.11 137.19 57.99
C THR A 156 -58.80 136.43 56.72
N THR A 157 -59.82 136.35 55.87
CA THR A 157 -59.77 136.05 54.43
C THR A 157 -59.08 137.17 53.67
N TYR A 158 -58.12 136.84 52.78
CA TYR A 158 -57.69 137.65 51.63
C TYR A 158 -57.22 136.73 50.48
N PRO A 159 -57.20 137.21 49.22
CA PRO A 159 -57.63 136.44 48.05
C PRO A 159 -56.51 136.03 47.07
N SER A 160 -56.90 135.11 46.17
CA SER A 160 -56.41 134.77 44.83
C SER A 160 -55.16 135.46 44.26
N ALA A 161 -54.21 134.66 43.77
CA ALA A 161 -53.54 134.87 42.49
C ALA A 161 -52.98 133.55 41.93
N ILE A 162 -53.54 133.07 40.82
CA ILE A 162 -52.92 132.09 39.91
C ILE A 162 -52.14 132.89 38.87
N PRO A 163 -50.87 132.55 38.56
CA PRO A 163 -50.60 132.12 37.19
C PRO A 163 -49.44 131.12 36.98
N LYS A 164 -49.71 130.20 36.04
CA LYS A 164 -48.86 129.74 34.91
C LYS A 164 -47.62 128.87 35.21
N THR A 165 -47.73 127.58 34.87
CA THR A 165 -46.61 126.78 34.37
C THR A 165 -46.86 126.46 32.90
N TYR A 166 -45.86 126.76 32.08
CA TYR A 166 -45.84 126.73 30.61
C TYR A 166 -45.88 125.30 30.03
N PRO A 167 -46.46 125.10 28.83
CA PRO A 167 -46.23 123.93 27.99
C PRO A 167 -45.09 124.18 26.96
N TYR A 168 -44.63 123.09 26.32
CA TYR A 168 -43.70 122.96 25.15
C TYR A 168 -42.23 122.57 25.45
N PRO A 169 -41.53 121.89 24.50
CA PRO A 169 -41.96 120.80 23.62
C PRO A 169 -40.95 119.67 23.37
N SER A 170 -41.46 118.65 22.70
CA SER A 170 -40.75 117.62 21.93
C SER A 170 -39.85 118.20 20.83
N THR A 171 -38.59 117.76 20.75
CA THR A 171 -37.96 117.07 19.59
C THR A 171 -36.45 116.88 19.86
N MET A 172 -35.93 115.65 19.73
CA MET A 172 -34.88 115.30 18.78
C MET A 172 -34.33 113.88 19.00
N HIS A 173 -34.34 113.13 17.90
CA HIS A 173 -33.49 111.96 17.65
C HIS A 173 -32.05 112.37 17.36
N ILE A 174 -31.10 111.49 17.70
CA ILE A 174 -29.85 111.11 17.00
C ILE A 174 -29.50 109.76 17.70
N GLY A 175 -29.55 108.58 17.07
CA GLY A 175 -28.74 108.15 15.95
C GLY A 175 -27.47 107.46 16.48
N SER A 176 -27.42 106.13 16.49
CA SER A 176 -26.14 105.40 16.56
C SER A 176 -26.20 104.20 15.65
N GLU A 177 -25.48 104.35 14.53
CA GLU A 177 -25.23 103.34 13.51
C GLU A 177 -24.25 102.27 13.99
N GLU A 178 -24.31 101.18 13.23
CA GLU A 178 -23.43 100.02 13.19
C GLU A 178 -21.94 100.40 13.07
N MET A 179 -21.09 99.58 13.70
CA MET A 179 -19.74 99.36 13.17
C MET A 179 -19.29 97.91 13.43
N LEU A 180 -19.38 97.11 12.37
CA LEU A 180 -18.60 95.90 12.17
C LEU A 180 -17.13 96.27 12.07
N GLN A 181 -16.28 95.69 12.91
CA GLN A 181 -14.86 95.51 12.60
C GLN A 181 -14.41 94.10 13.00
N ILE A 182 -13.90 93.42 11.97
CA ILE A 182 -13.16 92.17 11.98
C ILE A 182 -11.78 92.44 12.56
N GLU A 183 -11.29 91.65 13.52
CA GLU A 183 -9.84 91.48 13.69
C GLU A 183 -9.45 90.11 14.30
N LYS A 184 -9.05 89.23 13.38
CA LYS A 184 -7.98 88.21 13.42
C LYS A 184 -7.46 87.72 14.78
N GLU A 185 -7.68 86.43 15.01
CA GLU A 185 -6.88 85.59 15.89
C GLU A 185 -5.40 85.58 15.45
N HIS A 186 -4.51 86.08 16.31
CA HIS A 186 -3.10 85.76 16.27
C HIS A 186 -2.75 84.86 17.47
N GLN A 187 -2.54 83.58 17.17
CA GLN A 187 -1.73 82.69 18.00
C GLN A 187 -0.35 83.34 18.20
N SER A 188 0.02 83.62 19.45
CA SER A 188 1.42 83.81 19.82
C SER A 188 1.74 82.95 21.03
N GLY A 189 2.66 82.01 20.83
CA GLY A 189 3.21 81.16 21.87
C GLY A 189 3.99 82.01 22.88
N PHE A 190 3.60 81.91 24.14
CA PHE A 190 4.33 82.48 25.25
C PHE A 190 5.52 81.57 25.60
N VAL A 191 6.71 81.94 25.12
CA VAL A 191 7.98 81.39 25.59
C VAL A 191 8.36 82.14 26.87
N VAL A 192 8.42 81.40 27.99
CA VAL A 192 9.03 81.86 29.24
C VAL A 192 10.55 82.00 29.02
N ARG A 193 11.04 83.23 28.87
CA ARG A 193 12.42 83.58 29.21
C ARG A 193 12.39 84.63 30.31
N GLY A 194 12.46 84.18 31.54
CA GLY A 194 12.74 85.03 32.69
C GLY A 194 14.20 85.44 32.68
N ASN A 195 14.46 86.71 32.38
CA ASN A 195 15.66 87.42 32.81
C ASN A 195 15.22 88.80 33.32
N ALA A 196 15.05 88.90 34.65
CA ALA A 196 15.00 90.16 35.36
C ALA A 196 15.86 90.06 36.63
N PRO A 197 16.48 91.17 37.07
CA PRO A 197 17.70 91.14 37.84
C PRO A 197 17.49 90.94 39.35
N SER A 198 18.51 90.30 39.94
CA SER A 198 18.70 89.98 41.35
C SER A 198 18.55 91.19 42.29
N LEU A 199 17.45 91.23 43.05
CA LEU A 199 17.31 92.01 44.29
C LEU A 199 18.13 91.34 45.41
N LYS A 200 19.42 91.69 45.55
CA LYS A 200 20.27 91.22 46.65
C LYS A 200 21.02 92.28 47.44
N ASN A 201 20.73 93.57 47.25
CA ASN A 201 21.37 94.63 48.04
C ASN A 201 20.34 95.64 48.53
N MET A 202 19.70 95.37 49.67
CA MET A 202 19.01 96.38 50.51
C MET A 202 18.58 95.76 51.85
N ILE A 203 19.51 95.13 52.58
CA ILE A 203 19.30 94.79 53.99
C ILE A 203 20.58 95.04 54.78
N LYS A 204 20.88 96.31 55.08
CA LYS A 204 21.64 96.69 56.27
C LYS A 204 21.08 98.01 56.82
N SER A 205 20.90 98.02 58.14
CA SER A 205 20.58 99.13 59.06
C SER A 205 19.13 99.61 59.20
N ILE A 206 18.28 98.87 59.94
CA ILE A 206 17.21 99.44 60.80
C ILE A 206 17.06 98.54 62.06
N PRO A 207 17.01 99.10 63.29
CA PRO A 207 17.13 98.37 64.56
C PRO A 207 15.89 97.53 64.94
N PRO A 208 16.05 96.54 65.86
CA PRO A 208 15.00 95.62 66.26
C PRO A 208 14.21 96.18 67.45
N ASN A 209 13.04 96.78 67.21
CA ASN A 209 11.87 96.71 68.08
C ASN A 209 10.81 97.73 67.64
N LYS A 210 9.71 97.21 67.11
CA LYS A 210 8.33 97.56 67.42
C LYS A 210 7.51 96.58 66.59
N VAL A 211 6.87 95.62 67.24
CA VAL A 211 5.80 94.84 66.62
C VAL A 211 4.69 95.84 66.32
N LEU A 212 4.75 96.45 65.13
CA LEU A 212 3.60 97.02 64.47
C LEU A 212 2.68 95.84 64.16
N ARG A 213 1.89 95.44 65.17
CA ARG A 213 0.64 94.74 64.91
C ARG A 213 -0.20 95.80 64.21
N THR A 214 -0.15 95.80 62.88
CA THR A 214 -1.16 96.48 62.09
C THR A 214 -2.47 95.82 62.46
N ILE A 215 -3.14 96.37 63.48
CA ILE A 215 -4.53 96.10 63.75
C ILE A 215 -5.22 96.74 62.55
N TYR A 216 -5.47 95.90 61.54
CA TYR A 216 -6.25 96.30 60.41
C TYR A 216 -7.64 96.60 60.96
N MET A 217 -7.98 97.90 61.07
CA MET A 217 -9.36 98.32 61.30
C MET A 217 -10.19 97.66 60.20
N PRO A 218 -11.22 96.84 60.51
CA PRO A 218 -12.02 96.18 59.50
C PRO A 218 -12.58 97.24 58.54
N SER A 219 -11.92 97.42 57.41
CA SER A 219 -12.46 98.19 56.31
C SER A 219 -13.36 97.22 55.56
N GLU A 220 -14.53 97.68 55.14
CA GLU A 220 -15.45 96.86 54.34
C GLU A 220 -14.74 96.26 53.11
N GLN A 221 -13.76 96.98 52.58
CA GLN A 221 -12.88 96.52 51.49
C GLN A 221 -12.07 95.26 51.86
N THR A 222 -11.61 95.10 53.10
CA THR A 222 -10.95 93.83 53.49
C THR A 222 -11.90 92.67 53.62
N ALA A 223 -13.12 92.88 54.09
CA ALA A 223 -14.09 91.81 54.22
C ALA A 223 -14.49 91.26 52.82
N ALA A 224 -14.68 92.16 51.85
CA ALA A 224 -14.91 91.80 50.45
C ALA A 224 -13.70 91.05 49.85
N LEU A 225 -12.48 91.53 50.10
CA LEU A 225 -11.26 90.84 49.66
C LEU A 225 -11.09 89.47 50.30
N THR A 226 -11.41 89.30 51.59
CA THR A 226 -11.36 87.97 52.22
C THR A 226 -12.39 87.02 51.63
N ALA A 227 -13.62 87.48 51.34
CA ALA A 227 -14.66 86.67 50.73
C ALA A 227 -14.29 86.24 49.30
N THR A 228 -13.67 87.14 48.50
CA THR A 228 -13.16 86.78 47.16
C THR A 228 -12.02 85.77 47.25
N ILE A 229 -11.11 85.90 48.21
CA ILE A 229 -10.02 84.94 48.44
C ILE A 229 -10.59 83.56 48.84
N GLU A 230 -11.60 83.51 49.71
CA GLU A 230 -12.22 82.25 50.13
C GLU A 230 -12.97 81.55 48.98
N SER A 231 -13.68 82.29 48.13
CA SER A 231 -14.32 81.76 46.92
C SER A 231 -13.29 81.22 45.92
N LEU A 232 -12.23 81.98 45.62
CA LEU A 232 -11.14 81.52 44.76
C LEU A 232 -10.43 80.29 45.33
N GLN A 233 -10.23 80.22 46.65
CA GLN A 233 -9.67 79.04 47.30
C GLN A 233 -10.59 77.81 47.22
N SER A 234 -11.92 78.00 47.30
CA SER A 234 -12.91 76.93 47.12
C SER A 234 -12.90 76.39 45.68
N GLN A 235 -12.87 77.28 44.70
CA GLN A 235 -12.77 76.93 43.27
C GLN A 235 -11.48 76.18 42.95
N LEU A 236 -10.36 76.63 43.51
CA LEU A 236 -9.09 75.97 43.29
C LEU A 236 -9.09 74.55 43.90
N LYS A 237 -9.77 74.34 45.04
CA LYS A 237 -9.95 73.01 45.62
C LYS A 237 -10.84 72.11 44.75
N SER A 238 -11.94 72.60 44.19
CA SER A 238 -12.82 71.79 43.32
C SER A 238 -12.14 71.40 42.01
N HIS A 239 -11.41 72.31 41.36
CA HIS A 239 -10.61 71.97 40.18
C HIS A 239 -9.50 70.96 40.50
N ARG A 240 -8.81 71.09 41.65
CA ARG A 240 -7.82 70.09 42.08
C ARG A 240 -8.45 68.71 42.28
N GLN A 241 -9.61 68.63 42.92
CA GLN A 241 -10.30 67.36 43.11
C GLN A 241 -10.72 66.72 41.77
N LEU A 242 -11.18 67.54 40.81
CA LEU A 242 -11.54 67.04 39.48
C LEU A 242 -10.33 66.52 38.71
N THR A 243 -9.20 67.25 38.74
CA THR A 243 -7.97 66.80 38.07
C THR A 243 -7.36 65.57 38.73
N GLU A 244 -7.38 65.49 40.06
CA GLU A 244 -6.95 64.29 40.81
C GLU A 244 -7.82 63.08 40.46
N ALA A 245 -9.14 63.22 40.40
CA ALA A 245 -10.04 62.16 39.98
C ALA A 245 -9.80 61.71 38.53
N ARG A 246 -9.53 62.65 37.62
CA ARG A 246 -9.18 62.34 36.23
C ARG A 246 -7.82 61.62 36.11
N ILE A 247 -6.82 62.01 36.90
CA ILE A 247 -5.52 61.33 36.94
C ILE A 247 -5.70 59.90 37.47
N GLN A 248 -6.50 59.71 38.53
CA GLN A 248 -6.79 58.38 39.07
C GLN A 248 -7.50 57.48 38.04
N SER A 249 -8.51 57.98 37.32
CA SER A 249 -9.18 57.18 36.29
C SER A 249 -8.24 56.76 35.15
N LEU A 250 -7.35 57.66 34.73
CA LEU A 250 -6.34 57.34 33.71
C LEU A 250 -5.34 56.29 34.22
N LEU A 251 -4.88 56.39 35.47
CA LEU A 251 -3.98 55.39 36.07
C LEU A 251 -4.63 54.01 36.16
N ASP A 252 -5.91 53.95 36.54
CA ASP A 252 -6.67 52.70 36.58
C ASP A 252 -6.83 52.08 35.18
N ASP A 253 -7.06 52.90 34.14
CA ASP A 253 -7.15 52.42 32.77
C ASP A 253 -5.80 51.93 32.23
N PHE A 254 -4.69 52.63 32.52
CA PHE A 254 -3.35 52.13 32.23
C PHE A 254 -3.04 50.81 32.96
N ALA A 255 -3.49 50.66 34.20
CA ALA A 255 -3.32 49.41 34.96
C ALA A 255 -4.09 48.25 34.33
N LYS A 256 -5.34 48.48 33.91
CA LYS A 256 -6.16 47.49 33.19
C LYS A 256 -5.55 47.11 31.84
N GLU A 257 -5.11 48.09 31.06
CA GLU A 257 -4.50 47.84 29.74
C GLU A 257 -3.19 47.05 29.87
N LYS A 258 -2.35 47.42 30.86
CA LYS A 258 -1.14 46.65 31.19
C LYS A 258 -1.47 45.21 31.61
N ALA A 259 -2.52 45.00 32.41
CA ALA A 259 -2.95 43.66 32.80
C ALA A 259 -3.45 42.84 31.60
N LYS A 260 -4.24 43.45 30.70
CA LYS A 260 -4.68 42.82 29.43
C LYS A 260 -3.48 42.44 28.55
N MET A 261 -2.50 43.34 28.41
CA MET A 261 -1.27 43.08 27.64
C MET A 261 -0.44 41.92 28.22
N LEU A 262 -0.26 41.88 29.54
CA LEU A 262 0.46 40.79 30.21
C LEU A 262 -0.24 39.45 30.06
N LEU A 263 -1.57 39.41 30.21
CA LEU A 263 -2.35 38.20 30.02
C LEU A 263 -2.29 37.73 28.56
N HIS A 264 -2.35 38.65 27.59
CA HIS A 264 -2.17 38.32 26.18
C HIS A 264 -0.77 37.76 25.89
N GLN A 265 0.27 38.35 26.49
CA GLN A 265 1.64 37.86 26.37
C GLN A 265 1.77 36.44 26.93
N GLN A 266 1.22 36.17 28.13
CA GLN A 266 1.19 34.83 28.72
C GLN A 266 0.49 33.82 27.80
N GLN A 267 -0.65 34.19 27.21
CA GLN A 267 -1.35 33.33 26.25
C GLN A 267 -0.53 33.04 24.99
N ILE A 268 0.25 34.01 24.49
CA ILE A 268 1.16 33.79 23.36
C ILE A 268 2.29 32.85 23.76
N GLU A 269 2.89 33.06 24.93
CA GLU A 269 3.98 32.22 25.45
C GLU A 269 3.49 30.76 25.65
N GLU A 270 2.32 30.56 26.24
CA GLU A 270 1.69 29.24 26.38
C GLU A 270 1.45 28.57 25.02
N LYS A 271 0.95 29.33 24.04
CA LYS A 271 0.76 28.81 22.67
C LYS A 271 2.09 28.47 22.01
N SER A 272 3.15 29.27 22.21
CA SER A 272 4.50 28.97 21.71
C SER A 272 5.00 27.65 22.28
N ILE A 273 4.89 27.46 23.61
CA ILE A 273 5.29 26.23 24.30
C ILE A 273 4.49 25.03 23.79
N GLN A 274 3.18 25.19 23.53
CA GLN A 274 2.35 24.12 22.97
C GLN A 274 2.79 23.74 21.55
N LEU A 275 3.08 24.73 20.70
CA LEU A 275 3.56 24.50 19.33
C LEU A 275 4.95 23.87 19.32
N GLU A 276 5.86 24.32 20.19
CA GLU A 276 7.18 23.73 20.38
C GLU A 276 7.07 22.25 20.77
N LYS A 277 6.22 21.93 21.76
CA LYS A 277 5.94 20.52 22.13
C LYS A 277 5.34 19.70 20.98
N GLN A 278 4.52 20.30 20.12
CA GLN A 278 3.99 19.61 18.94
C GLN A 278 5.08 19.35 17.91
N VAL A 279 5.96 20.32 17.66
CA VAL A 279 7.12 20.17 16.77
C VAL A 279 8.08 19.11 17.31
N GLU A 280 8.36 19.10 18.61
CA GLU A 280 9.17 18.06 19.24
C GLU A 280 8.54 16.67 19.09
N LYS A 281 7.23 16.54 19.29
CA LYS A 281 6.53 15.26 19.08
C LYS A 281 6.58 14.79 17.63
N THR A 282 6.35 15.68 16.66
CA THR A 282 6.38 15.31 15.24
C THR A 282 7.78 14.99 14.76
N THR A 283 8.80 15.72 15.23
CA THR A 283 10.21 15.40 14.95
C THR A 283 10.61 14.05 15.55
N GLN A 284 10.22 13.75 16.80
CA GLN A 284 10.44 12.43 17.39
C GLN A 284 9.79 11.31 16.58
N ILE A 285 8.51 11.46 16.20
CA ILE A 285 7.81 10.48 15.36
C ILE A 285 8.53 10.32 14.02
N LEU A 286 8.94 11.42 13.37
CA LEU A 286 9.68 11.36 12.10
C LEU A 286 11.01 10.62 12.24
N THR A 287 11.75 10.85 13.32
CA THR A 287 13.02 10.15 13.56
C THR A 287 12.80 8.65 13.79
N GLN A 288 11.73 8.28 14.51
CA GLN A 288 11.35 6.88 14.74
C GLN A 288 10.92 6.21 13.44
N THR A 289 10.04 6.82 12.67
CA THR A 289 9.57 6.25 11.40
C THR A 289 10.69 6.15 10.37
N THR A 290 11.60 7.12 10.32
CA THR A 290 12.79 7.05 9.46
C THR A 290 13.70 5.89 9.88
N LYS A 291 13.91 5.70 11.19
CA LYS A 291 14.68 4.57 11.71
C LYS A 291 14.03 3.23 11.35
N ASP A 292 12.72 3.10 11.57
CA ASP A 292 11.98 1.88 11.27
C ASP A 292 11.99 1.57 9.77
N TYR A 293 11.85 2.60 8.92
CA TYR A 293 11.97 2.47 7.47
C TYR A 293 13.36 1.95 7.06
N LEU A 294 14.44 2.50 7.63
CA LEU A 294 15.80 2.05 7.32
C LEU A 294 16.05 0.61 7.76
N VAL A 295 15.56 0.24 8.95
CA VAL A 295 15.65 -1.15 9.44
C VAL A 295 14.85 -2.08 8.54
N LEU A 296 13.63 -1.70 8.14
CA LEU A 296 12.80 -2.51 7.26
C LEU A 296 13.43 -2.66 5.87
N ARG A 297 14.02 -1.59 5.33
CA ARG A 297 14.78 -1.62 4.07
C ARG A 297 15.96 -2.58 4.15
N HIS A 298 16.74 -2.55 5.24
CA HIS A 298 17.84 -3.48 5.44
C HIS A 298 17.36 -4.93 5.51
N LYS A 299 16.33 -5.20 6.32
CA LYS A 299 15.73 -6.55 6.43
C LYS A 299 15.19 -7.06 5.10
N SER A 300 14.57 -6.18 4.29
CA SER A 300 14.11 -6.53 2.95
C SER A 300 15.27 -6.91 2.04
N GLN A 301 16.36 -6.14 2.05
CA GLN A 301 17.57 -6.45 1.28
C GLN A 301 18.22 -7.76 1.72
N GLU A 302 18.26 -8.04 3.03
CA GLU A 302 18.75 -9.31 3.56
C GLU A 302 17.87 -10.48 3.13
N ALA A 303 16.54 -10.33 3.21
CA ALA A 303 15.59 -11.35 2.77
C ALA A 303 15.68 -11.63 1.26
N GLU A 304 15.82 -10.59 0.44
CA GLU A 304 16.07 -10.74 -1.00
C GLU A 304 17.37 -11.49 -1.27
N ARG A 305 18.45 -11.16 -0.54
CA ARG A 305 19.74 -11.84 -0.69
C ARG A 305 19.64 -13.32 -0.31
N LEU A 306 18.96 -13.65 0.79
CA LEU A 306 18.72 -15.03 1.22
C LEU A 306 17.86 -15.80 0.20
N ALA A 307 16.80 -15.18 -0.33
CA ALA A 307 15.98 -15.79 -1.37
C ALA A 307 16.79 -16.07 -2.66
N HIS A 308 17.68 -15.15 -3.04
CA HIS A 308 18.59 -15.39 -4.16
C HIS A 308 19.57 -16.54 -3.90
N GLU A 309 20.11 -16.65 -2.68
CA GLU A 309 20.96 -17.77 -2.27
C GLU A 309 20.20 -19.12 -2.32
N GLU A 310 18.95 -19.16 -1.84
CA GLU A 310 18.08 -20.35 -1.91
C GLU A 310 17.73 -20.75 -3.34
N ILE A 311 17.33 -19.79 -4.19
CA ILE A 311 17.05 -20.03 -5.62
C ILE A 311 18.30 -20.60 -6.30
N PHE A 312 19.48 -20.05 -6.00
CA PHE A 312 20.73 -20.55 -6.56
C PHE A 312 21.01 -22.00 -6.14
N GLN A 313 20.80 -22.34 -4.87
CA GLN A 313 20.94 -23.72 -4.39
C GLN A 313 19.96 -24.66 -5.09
N VAL A 314 18.68 -24.27 -5.20
CA VAL A 314 17.67 -25.06 -5.91
C VAL A 314 18.04 -25.25 -7.38
N ASN A 315 18.51 -24.20 -8.06
CA ASN A 315 18.94 -24.31 -9.45
C ASN A 315 20.11 -25.28 -9.63
N GLN A 316 21.11 -25.25 -8.73
CA GLN A 316 22.20 -26.23 -8.76
C GLN A 316 21.68 -27.67 -8.57
N THR A 317 20.76 -27.89 -7.62
CA THR A 317 20.17 -29.23 -7.44
C THR A 317 19.37 -29.66 -8.67
N CYS A 318 18.60 -28.77 -9.29
CA CYS A 318 17.90 -29.03 -10.55
C CYS A 318 18.86 -29.34 -11.70
N GLU A 319 19.99 -28.63 -11.83
CA GLU A 319 21.03 -28.93 -12.81
C GLU A 319 21.64 -30.33 -12.60
N THR A 320 21.97 -30.68 -11.36
CA THR A 320 22.48 -32.03 -11.06
C THR A 320 21.45 -33.12 -11.38
N LEU A 321 20.19 -32.95 -10.97
CA LEU A 321 19.11 -33.90 -11.25
C LEU A 321 18.80 -33.99 -12.74
N THR A 322 18.86 -32.89 -13.49
CA THR A 322 18.67 -32.91 -14.95
C THR A 322 19.82 -33.65 -15.64
N LEU A 323 21.06 -33.45 -15.20
CA LEU A 323 22.22 -34.23 -15.68
C LEU A 323 22.11 -35.72 -15.36
N GLU A 324 21.60 -36.07 -14.18
CA GLU A 324 21.35 -37.48 -13.83
C GLU A 324 20.22 -38.07 -14.68
N LYS A 325 19.13 -37.32 -14.87
CA LYS A 325 18.02 -37.70 -15.73
C LYS A 325 18.47 -37.90 -17.17
N THR A 326 19.28 -37.01 -17.74
CA THR A 326 19.78 -37.17 -19.12
C THR A 326 20.63 -38.42 -19.24
N LYS A 327 21.58 -38.65 -18.32
CA LYS A 327 22.39 -39.89 -18.28
C LYS A 327 21.53 -41.14 -18.18
N LEU A 328 20.49 -41.14 -17.35
CA LEU A 328 19.57 -42.27 -17.25
C LEU A 328 18.76 -42.47 -18.53
N THR A 329 18.29 -41.39 -19.16
CA THR A 329 17.58 -41.50 -20.45
C THR A 329 18.46 -42.00 -21.58
N GLU A 330 19.75 -41.65 -21.57
CA GLU A 330 20.75 -42.17 -22.51
C GLU A 330 20.96 -43.67 -22.29
N LYS A 331 21.18 -44.11 -21.04
CA LYS A 331 21.29 -45.53 -20.71
C LYS A 331 20.06 -46.33 -21.14
N VAL A 332 18.86 -45.83 -20.85
CA VAL A 332 17.60 -46.48 -21.26
C VAL A 332 17.49 -46.53 -22.80
N ARG A 333 17.94 -45.50 -23.52
CA ARG A 333 17.98 -45.52 -24.99
C ARG A 333 18.98 -46.55 -25.52
N GLU A 334 20.15 -46.65 -24.92
CA GLU A 334 21.18 -47.64 -25.28
C GLU A 334 20.68 -49.06 -25.05
N GLU A 335 20.09 -49.33 -23.88
CA GLU A 335 19.45 -50.62 -23.56
C GLU A 335 18.31 -50.94 -24.52
N ALA A 336 17.42 -49.99 -24.82
CA ALA A 336 16.34 -50.17 -25.78
C ALA A 336 16.85 -50.42 -27.20
N HIS A 337 17.94 -49.76 -27.61
CA HIS A 337 18.60 -50.01 -28.89
C HIS A 337 19.21 -51.41 -28.93
N ALA A 338 19.93 -51.81 -27.88
CA ALA A 338 20.51 -53.15 -27.76
C ALA A 338 19.42 -54.24 -27.85
N LEU A 339 18.32 -54.08 -27.11
CA LEU A 339 17.16 -54.97 -27.18
C LEU A 339 16.53 -55.00 -28.57
N ARG A 340 16.45 -53.86 -29.27
CA ARG A 340 15.93 -53.81 -30.65
C ARG A 340 16.82 -54.59 -31.62
N VAL A 341 18.14 -54.47 -31.50
CA VAL A 341 19.10 -55.22 -32.32
C VAL A 341 18.97 -56.72 -32.04
N VAL A 342 18.87 -57.11 -30.76
CA VAL A 342 18.64 -58.51 -30.38
C VAL A 342 17.31 -59.02 -30.95
N ALA A 343 16.22 -58.28 -30.82
CA ALA A 343 14.92 -58.66 -31.39
C ALA A 343 14.97 -58.78 -32.93
N GLN A 344 15.70 -57.90 -33.62
CA GLN A 344 15.93 -58.02 -35.06
C GLN A 344 16.75 -59.28 -35.39
N ALA A 345 17.82 -59.56 -34.64
CA ALA A 345 18.63 -60.78 -34.79
C ALA A 345 17.79 -62.05 -34.56
N GLU A 346 16.98 -62.10 -33.51
CA GLU A 346 16.05 -63.20 -33.25
C GLU A 346 15.05 -63.35 -34.39
N SER A 347 14.46 -62.25 -34.88
CA SER A 347 13.53 -62.29 -36.01
C SER A 347 14.17 -62.88 -37.27
N THR A 348 15.39 -62.45 -37.62
CA THR A 348 16.13 -63.01 -38.76
C THR A 348 16.50 -64.47 -38.54
N GLN A 349 16.89 -64.86 -37.32
CA GLN A 349 17.14 -66.25 -36.95
C GLN A 349 15.89 -67.11 -37.10
N THR A 350 14.71 -66.64 -36.70
CA THR A 350 13.46 -67.39 -36.89
C THR A 350 13.13 -67.57 -38.37
N VAL A 351 13.40 -66.57 -39.22
CA VAL A 351 13.23 -66.67 -40.68
C VAL A 351 14.19 -67.71 -41.27
N LEU A 352 15.48 -67.65 -40.92
CA LEU A 352 16.48 -68.63 -41.37
C LEU A 352 16.13 -70.04 -40.90
N ARG A 353 15.66 -70.21 -39.66
CA ARG A 353 15.20 -71.50 -39.14
C ARG A 353 14.01 -72.03 -39.93
N LYS A 354 13.03 -71.19 -40.27
CA LYS A 354 11.89 -71.57 -41.12
C LYS A 354 12.34 -71.99 -42.52
N GLN A 355 13.30 -71.28 -43.11
CA GLN A 355 13.89 -71.63 -44.40
C GLN A 355 14.66 -72.96 -44.35
N ALA A 356 15.45 -73.21 -43.29
CA ALA A 356 16.13 -74.48 -43.10
C ALA A 356 15.12 -75.63 -43.02
N LEU A 357 14.05 -75.46 -42.23
CA LEU A 357 12.97 -76.45 -42.13
C LEU A 357 12.25 -76.68 -43.47
N SER A 358 12.04 -75.66 -44.30
CA SER A 358 11.45 -75.87 -45.63
C SER A 358 12.38 -76.66 -46.55
N ARG A 359 13.68 -76.35 -46.54
CA ARG A 359 14.68 -77.10 -47.33
C ARG A 359 14.84 -78.54 -46.86
N GLU A 360 14.74 -78.79 -45.55
CA GLU A 360 14.71 -80.15 -45.01
C GLU A 360 13.49 -80.95 -45.49
N ARG A 361 12.30 -80.33 -45.55
CA ARG A 361 11.11 -80.95 -46.14
C ARG A 361 11.31 -81.26 -47.62
N ASP A 362 11.85 -80.32 -48.39
CA ASP A 362 12.14 -80.52 -49.82
C ASP A 362 13.15 -81.68 -50.03
N LEU A 363 14.20 -81.74 -49.22
CA LEU A 363 15.16 -82.84 -49.22
C LEU A 363 14.51 -84.17 -48.85
N HIS A 364 13.56 -84.17 -47.90
CA HIS A 364 12.83 -85.37 -47.53
C HIS A 364 11.99 -85.88 -48.71
N ILE A 365 11.25 -84.99 -49.38
CA ILE A 365 10.47 -85.31 -50.59
C ILE A 365 11.40 -85.87 -51.68
N LEU A 366 12.54 -85.24 -51.94
CA LEU A 366 13.54 -85.73 -52.90
C LEU A 366 14.09 -87.11 -52.52
N LYS A 367 14.35 -87.36 -51.24
CA LYS A 367 14.79 -88.67 -50.74
C LYS A 367 13.71 -89.74 -50.96
N GLU A 368 12.44 -89.43 -50.69
CA GLU A 368 11.32 -90.33 -50.96
C GLU A 368 11.18 -90.63 -52.46
N GLN A 369 11.27 -89.60 -53.32
CA GLN A 369 11.26 -89.76 -54.77
C GLN A 369 12.42 -90.64 -55.25
N TYR A 370 13.63 -90.39 -54.73
CA TYR A 370 14.81 -91.19 -55.05
C TYR A 370 14.67 -92.64 -54.58
N ALA A 371 14.17 -92.88 -53.36
CA ALA A 371 13.89 -94.21 -52.85
C ALA A 371 12.83 -94.93 -53.69
N ALA A 372 11.78 -94.24 -54.12
CA ALA A 372 10.77 -94.79 -55.03
C ALA A 372 11.36 -95.16 -56.40
N MET A 373 12.23 -94.31 -56.96
CA MET A 373 12.96 -94.60 -58.20
C MET A 373 13.90 -95.80 -58.03
N GLN A 374 14.67 -95.87 -56.94
CA GLN A 374 15.51 -97.01 -56.62
C GLN A 374 14.70 -98.30 -56.48
N ALA A 375 13.54 -98.25 -55.82
CA ALA A 375 12.62 -99.38 -55.71
C ALA A 375 12.09 -99.82 -57.09
N ALA A 376 11.82 -98.88 -58.00
CA ALA A 376 11.42 -99.20 -59.37
C ALA A 376 12.57 -99.85 -60.17
N CYS A 377 13.80 -99.33 -60.06
CA CYS A 377 14.98 -99.91 -60.70
C CYS A 377 15.29 -101.32 -60.16
N THR A 378 15.24 -101.52 -58.85
CA THR A 378 15.47 -102.85 -58.22
C THR A 378 14.41 -103.87 -58.63
N LYS A 379 13.12 -103.49 -58.70
CA LYS A 379 12.06 -104.33 -59.29
C LYS A 379 12.40 -104.72 -60.73
N ARG A 380 12.80 -103.75 -61.57
CA ARG A 380 13.18 -104.03 -62.96
C ARG A 380 14.39 -104.96 -63.06
N ILE A 381 15.37 -104.81 -62.17
CA ILE A 381 16.52 -105.73 -62.07
C ILE A 381 16.04 -107.14 -61.69
N GLN A 382 15.14 -107.28 -60.70
CA GLN A 382 14.57 -108.56 -60.30
C GLN A 382 13.80 -109.22 -61.46
N ASP A 383 13.00 -108.47 -62.21
CA ASP A 383 12.29 -108.98 -63.39
C ASP A 383 13.25 -109.49 -64.48
N LEU A 384 14.33 -108.72 -64.75
CA LEU A 384 15.38 -109.14 -65.67
C LEU A 384 16.14 -110.37 -65.16
N GLN A 385 16.40 -110.47 -63.86
CA GLN A 385 17.00 -111.65 -63.23
C GLN A 385 16.11 -112.89 -63.39
N ILE A 386 14.79 -112.77 -63.13
CA ILE A 386 13.82 -113.87 -63.34
C ILE A 386 13.79 -114.28 -64.82
N ARG A 387 13.82 -113.31 -65.75
CA ARG A 387 13.86 -113.60 -67.18
C ARG A 387 15.14 -114.34 -67.58
N LEU A 388 16.29 -113.95 -67.02
CA LEU A 388 17.58 -114.62 -67.25
C LEU A 388 17.62 -116.03 -66.66
N THR A 389 17.10 -116.24 -65.44
CA THR A 389 17.05 -117.60 -64.85
C THR A 389 16.15 -118.52 -65.65
N ASN A 390 15.00 -118.02 -66.13
CA ASN A 390 14.12 -118.77 -67.03
C ASN A 390 14.81 -119.14 -68.35
N LEU A 391 15.55 -118.21 -68.96
CA LEU A 391 16.35 -118.51 -70.16
C LEU A 391 17.44 -119.55 -69.86
N ARG A 392 18.20 -119.40 -68.76
CA ARG A 392 19.21 -120.39 -68.33
C ARG A 392 18.60 -121.77 -68.13
N ASN A 393 17.42 -121.87 -67.51
CA ASN A 393 16.72 -123.13 -67.34
C ASN A 393 16.26 -123.73 -68.67
N ARG A 394 15.78 -122.91 -69.61
CA ARG A 394 15.45 -123.37 -70.98
C ARG A 394 16.68 -123.92 -71.70
N TYR A 395 17.82 -123.24 -71.62
CA TYR A 395 19.08 -123.72 -72.20
C TYR A 395 19.55 -125.02 -71.52
N ARG A 396 19.52 -125.10 -70.18
CA ARG A 396 19.83 -126.35 -69.46
C ARG A 396 18.94 -127.51 -69.86
N ASN A 397 17.63 -127.28 -70.01
CA ASN A 397 16.69 -128.31 -70.45
C ASN A 397 16.97 -128.75 -71.89
N LEU A 398 17.35 -127.81 -72.78
CA LEU A 398 17.80 -128.14 -74.14
C LEU A 398 19.08 -128.96 -74.12
N ASP A 399 20.08 -128.58 -73.31
CA ASP A 399 21.33 -129.32 -73.18
C ASP A 399 21.11 -130.71 -72.59
N GLN A 400 20.25 -130.84 -71.57
CA GLN A 400 19.85 -132.15 -71.03
C GLN A 400 19.15 -133.00 -72.08
N ARG A 401 18.23 -132.42 -72.85
CA ARG A 401 17.57 -133.12 -73.96
C ARG A 401 18.57 -133.57 -75.00
N ARG A 402 19.51 -132.69 -75.38
CA ARG A 402 20.59 -133.00 -76.32
C ARG A 402 21.50 -134.10 -75.80
N ALA A 403 21.84 -134.09 -74.52
CA ALA A 403 22.62 -135.15 -73.87
C ALA A 403 21.87 -136.50 -73.90
N MET A 404 20.57 -136.52 -73.57
CA MET A 404 19.74 -137.72 -73.64
C MET A 404 19.59 -138.24 -75.08
N GLU A 405 19.48 -137.35 -76.07
CA GLU A 405 19.48 -137.70 -77.49
C GLU A 405 20.84 -138.29 -77.91
N MET A 406 21.97 -137.70 -77.49
CA MET A 406 23.31 -138.24 -77.73
C MET A 406 23.53 -139.59 -77.03
N GLU A 407 22.98 -139.80 -75.84
CA GLU A 407 22.96 -141.10 -75.17
C GLU A 407 22.11 -142.13 -75.94
N GLY A 408 20.98 -141.73 -76.51
CA GLY A 408 20.17 -142.55 -77.40
C GLY A 408 20.97 -142.98 -78.64
N PHE A 409 21.54 -142.01 -79.36
CA PHE A 409 22.37 -142.27 -80.55
C PHE A 409 23.58 -143.15 -80.26
N THR A 410 24.23 -142.98 -79.10
CA THR A 410 25.38 -143.83 -78.72
C THR A 410 24.95 -145.26 -78.39
N ARG A 411 23.79 -145.47 -77.72
CA ARG A 411 23.23 -146.81 -77.50
C ARG A 411 22.85 -147.49 -78.81
N ASP A 412 22.27 -146.76 -79.75
CA ASP A 412 21.91 -147.26 -81.07
C ASP A 412 23.15 -147.65 -81.89
N LEU A 413 24.18 -146.79 -81.90
CA LEU A 413 25.49 -147.10 -82.51
C LEU A 413 26.14 -148.34 -81.89
N ALA A 414 26.06 -148.50 -80.57
CA ALA A 414 26.58 -149.69 -79.89
C ALA A 414 25.76 -150.95 -80.22
N GLY A 415 24.45 -150.81 -80.43
CA GLY A 415 23.56 -151.88 -80.93
C GLY A 415 23.94 -152.30 -82.34
N LEU A 416 24.12 -151.33 -83.24
CA LEU A 416 24.58 -151.54 -84.61
C LEU A 416 25.96 -152.20 -84.65
N LYS A 417 26.92 -151.74 -83.85
CA LYS A 417 28.25 -152.39 -83.72
C LYS A 417 28.13 -153.84 -83.26
N ARG A 418 27.25 -154.14 -82.30
CA ARG A 418 26.99 -155.53 -81.86
C ARG A 418 26.33 -156.36 -82.95
N HIS A 419 25.43 -155.80 -83.74
CA HIS A 419 24.81 -156.50 -84.88
C HIS A 419 25.82 -156.75 -86.00
N LEU A 420 26.67 -155.77 -86.28
CA LEU A 420 27.75 -155.87 -87.26
C LEU A 420 28.77 -156.94 -86.81
N GLN A 421 29.16 -156.96 -85.53
CA GLN A 421 29.99 -158.04 -84.96
C GLN A 421 29.31 -159.41 -85.03
N LYS A 422 27.99 -159.49 -84.77
CA LYS A 422 27.25 -160.75 -84.94
C LYS A 422 27.25 -161.21 -86.40
N LEU A 423 27.08 -160.30 -87.35
CA LEU A 423 27.13 -160.60 -88.78
C LEU A 423 28.55 -160.99 -89.24
N GLU A 424 29.60 -160.33 -88.74
CA GLU A 424 30.99 -160.69 -88.99
C GLU A 424 31.32 -162.11 -88.49
N VAL A 425 30.84 -162.48 -87.29
CA VAL A 425 31.01 -163.82 -86.73
C VAL A 425 30.27 -164.87 -87.56
N ILE A 426 29.07 -164.56 -88.07
CA ILE A 426 28.28 -165.47 -88.91
C ILE A 426 28.90 -165.65 -90.30
N LEU A 427 29.48 -164.59 -90.89
CA LEU A 427 29.95 -164.61 -92.28
C LEU A 427 31.40 -165.08 -92.46
N TYR A 428 32.30 -164.85 -91.50
CA TYR A 428 33.75 -165.05 -91.71
C TYR A 428 34.44 -166.04 -90.78
N GLY A 429 33.75 -166.67 -89.82
CA GLY A 429 34.29 -167.81 -89.04
C GLY A 429 35.56 -167.56 -88.22
N ARG A 430 36.06 -166.30 -88.16
CA ARG A 430 37.27 -165.90 -87.44
C ARG A 430 37.10 -164.45 -86.95
N GLY A 431 37.19 -164.23 -85.64
CA GLY A 431 37.16 -162.88 -85.07
C GLY A 431 38.51 -162.16 -85.27
N LEU A 432 38.47 -160.93 -85.78
CA LEU A 432 39.65 -160.06 -85.92
C LEU A 432 40.33 -159.79 -84.56
N THR A 433 41.65 -159.87 -84.58
CA THR A 433 42.53 -159.78 -83.40
C THR A 433 42.69 -158.33 -82.93
N ALA A 434 43.05 -158.15 -81.64
CA ALA A 434 43.13 -156.83 -80.99
C ALA A 434 44.09 -155.84 -81.67
N GLN A 435 45.06 -156.33 -82.44
CA GLN A 435 46.02 -155.52 -83.21
C GLN A 435 45.37 -154.80 -84.40
N GLU A 436 44.35 -155.38 -85.04
CA GLU A 436 43.66 -154.77 -86.20
C GLU A 436 42.68 -153.66 -85.77
N ARG A 437 42.24 -153.66 -84.50
CA ARG A 437 41.39 -152.60 -83.92
C ARG A 437 42.16 -151.33 -83.56
N GLN A 438 43.48 -151.42 -83.45
CA GLN A 438 44.34 -150.30 -83.08
C GLN A 438 44.70 -149.44 -84.30
N VAL A 439 44.63 -149.99 -85.51
CA VAL A 439 44.92 -149.30 -86.78
C VAL A 439 43.74 -148.42 -87.26
N LEU A 440 42.54 -148.60 -86.70
CA LEU A 440 41.33 -147.85 -87.10
C LEU A 440 41.04 -146.61 -86.23
N ARG A 441 42.00 -146.13 -85.45
CA ARG A 441 41.90 -144.84 -84.75
C ARG A 441 42.89 -143.84 -85.32
N TYR A 442 42.42 -143.01 -86.27
CA TYR A 442 43.12 -141.80 -86.69
C TYR A 442 42.49 -140.56 -86.02
N ASP A 443 43.28 -140.02 -85.07
CA ASP A 443 43.59 -138.62 -84.72
C ASP A 443 42.51 -137.52 -84.57
N GLU A 444 42.34 -137.06 -83.33
CA GLU A 444 41.61 -135.86 -82.88
C GLU A 444 42.55 -134.66 -82.55
N ASN A 445 43.60 -134.41 -83.33
CA ASN A 445 44.63 -133.41 -83.02
C ASN A 445 44.36 -131.97 -83.55
N TYR A 446 43.10 -131.50 -83.58
CA TYR A 446 42.76 -130.14 -84.05
C TYR A 446 41.86 -129.36 -83.07
N ALA A 447 42.14 -129.43 -81.77
CA ALA A 447 41.53 -128.52 -80.79
C ALA A 447 42.62 -127.62 -80.18
N LEU A 448 42.59 -126.33 -80.53
CA LEU A 448 43.36 -125.28 -79.86
C LEU A 448 43.15 -125.37 -78.34
N THR A 449 44.21 -125.18 -77.59
CA THR A 449 44.17 -125.38 -76.14
C THR A 449 43.45 -124.22 -75.45
N SER A 450 42.74 -124.50 -74.34
CA SER A 450 41.95 -123.50 -73.59
C SER A 450 42.75 -122.25 -73.17
N ASN A 451 44.08 -122.35 -73.13
CA ASN A 451 44.97 -121.27 -72.75
C ASN A 451 45.15 -120.25 -73.89
N GLU A 452 45.34 -120.73 -75.13
CA GLU A 452 45.46 -119.86 -76.32
C GLU A 452 44.17 -119.05 -76.55
N LEU A 453 43.02 -119.69 -76.31
CA LEU A 453 41.70 -119.04 -76.40
C LEU A 453 41.50 -117.98 -75.30
N SER A 454 42.05 -118.20 -74.11
CA SER A 454 42.00 -117.22 -73.02
C SER A 454 42.89 -116.00 -73.29
N GLU A 455 44.03 -116.19 -73.96
CA GLU A 455 44.94 -115.12 -74.35
C GLU A 455 44.32 -114.23 -75.45
N GLU A 456 43.64 -114.82 -76.43
CA GLU A 456 42.91 -114.06 -77.44
C GLU A 456 41.73 -113.26 -76.85
N ILE A 457 40.99 -113.85 -75.90
CA ILE A 457 39.92 -113.15 -75.18
C ILE A 457 40.49 -111.95 -74.39
N ALA A 458 41.62 -112.12 -73.70
CA ALA A 458 42.26 -111.02 -72.97
C ALA A 458 42.77 -109.92 -73.92
N ALA A 459 43.27 -110.27 -75.10
CA ALA A 459 43.69 -109.31 -76.12
C ALA A 459 42.50 -108.50 -76.66
N LEU A 460 41.35 -109.13 -76.87
CA LEU A 460 40.13 -108.47 -77.32
C LEU A 460 39.52 -107.56 -76.24
N GLN A 461 39.60 -107.95 -74.97
CA GLN A 461 39.16 -107.11 -73.86
C GLN A 461 39.99 -105.83 -73.71
N ARG A 462 41.31 -105.89 -73.94
CA ARG A 462 42.15 -104.68 -73.98
C ARG A 462 41.76 -103.76 -75.12
N ARG A 463 41.57 -104.30 -76.34
CA ARG A 463 41.09 -103.51 -77.49
C ARG A 463 39.74 -102.83 -77.26
N LEU A 464 38.82 -103.48 -76.54
CA LEU A 464 37.54 -102.88 -76.17
C LEU A 464 37.69 -101.75 -75.14
N MET A 465 38.60 -101.89 -74.18
CA MET A 465 38.89 -100.82 -73.22
C MET A 465 39.52 -99.61 -73.92
N ASP A 466 40.47 -99.83 -74.82
CA ASP A 466 41.09 -98.77 -75.62
C ASP A 466 40.06 -98.04 -76.48
N LEU A 467 39.18 -98.78 -77.18
CA LEU A 467 38.07 -98.20 -77.93
C LEU A 467 37.04 -97.46 -77.06
N SER A 468 36.84 -97.88 -75.81
CA SER A 468 35.95 -97.18 -74.87
C SER A 468 36.56 -95.89 -74.32
N ALA A 469 37.89 -95.82 -74.23
CA ALA A 469 38.61 -94.60 -73.87
C ALA A 469 38.58 -93.59 -75.04
N ASP A 470 38.81 -94.07 -76.27
CA ASP A 470 38.73 -93.25 -77.48
C ASP A 470 37.32 -92.66 -77.71
N LEU A 471 36.26 -93.36 -77.27
CA LEU A 471 34.87 -92.88 -77.33
C LEU A 471 34.49 -91.90 -76.21
N ALA A 472 35.29 -91.80 -75.14
CA ALA A 472 35.04 -90.87 -74.02
C ALA A 472 35.76 -89.53 -74.21
N GLU A 473 36.78 -89.47 -75.09
CA GLU A 473 37.50 -88.25 -75.46
C GLU A 473 36.98 -87.56 -76.74
N ALA A 474 35.94 -88.12 -77.38
CA ALA A 474 35.16 -87.53 -78.48
C ALA A 474 33.78 -87.07 -78.01
#